data_AF-A0A7X7DUW7-F1
#
_entry.id   AF-A0A7X7DUW7-F1
#
_cell.length_a   1.000
_cell.length_b   1.000
_cell.length_c   1.000
_cell.angle_alpha   90.00
_cell.angle_beta   90.00
_cell.angle_gamma   90.00
#
_symmetry.space_group_name_H-M   'P 1'
#
loop_
_entity.id
_entity.type
_entity.pdbx_description
1 polymer ?
#
loop_
_entity_poly.entity_id
_entity_poly.type
_entity_poly.pdbx_seq_one_letter_code
_entity_poly.pdbx_strand_id
1 'polypeptide(L)'
;LLSLALVFPALKANAAASVRKDAFIAQLFQARGFSLPANEKSPVNAALEYNLTPLPEGKLSDPLTRREAIVYAVHSLGLFFESRILADYPLPYKDVSGLLPEERGALAVALNMKPPLLKKGSATFSPSHAVSPAEANEIAARVKAATRELRLSVDLSPLKGMTIRIRREGVLSILPKWRAVVNGFESREDADFFRGLLTERGVEATVDSYNYDWRVRSPIFDLYGGVRKFLSAASALGREGVVFTSIPNWEMTDTPRFWTMMVFDPGAFELRPVFPSEGMAALAPLSSMLRDGAVAVVNGGYFGTSGKGRGSPIGALMTDGVLLNPPFAGRTCFGWNSENRAVFGQLTWNGKVHLPGGFMELSGINRTLKGDGVVLFSPHFGMTTPLVETRAAEAVLGGSRVEAVRTGGGNPIPDGKLVLAVYGAASRFIESLRFGETVSLSLQLNEGDPAWSSMSHIVQGGPFLLRNGEVLSEREKLSDSIIDRRHPRTVVGLTKEGHWFFFVGDGRNAVHSVGFTLDEVSRILKSAGVSYALNLDGGGSSGIISSGGVWNIPSDGLERPVSYGIGAFQRRGR
;
A
#
# COMPACT_ATOMS: atom_id res chain seq x y z
N LEU A 1 43.01 -65.39 -47.87
CA LEU A 1 41.68 -65.09 -47.27
C LEU A 1 41.83 -63.83 -46.44
N LEU A 2 41.61 -62.67 -47.08
CA LEU A 2 41.66 -61.35 -46.43
C LEU A 2 40.31 -61.05 -45.77
N SER A 3 40.35 -60.70 -44.50
CA SER A 3 39.23 -60.26 -43.66
C SER A 3 38.82 -58.82 -44.00
N LEU A 4 37.56 -58.65 -44.42
CA LEU A 4 36.93 -57.35 -44.72
C LEU A 4 36.30 -56.80 -43.43
N ALA A 5 36.89 -55.77 -42.85
CA ALA A 5 36.31 -55.02 -41.73
C ALA A 5 35.36 -53.94 -42.27
N LEU A 6 34.06 -54.12 -42.02
CA LEU A 6 33.03 -53.10 -42.24
C LEU A 6 33.16 -52.02 -41.16
N VAL A 7 33.61 -50.83 -41.56
CA VAL A 7 33.59 -49.62 -40.74
C VAL A 7 32.18 -49.01 -40.82
N PHE A 8 31.40 -49.13 -39.74
CA PHE A 8 30.23 -48.29 -39.53
C PHE A 8 30.68 -46.87 -39.18
N PRO A 9 30.15 -45.81 -39.80
CA PRO A 9 30.40 -44.46 -39.32
C PRO A 9 29.64 -44.30 -38.00
N ALA A 10 30.38 -44.04 -36.92
CA ALA A 10 29.83 -43.63 -35.65
C ALA A 10 28.93 -42.40 -35.88
N LEU A 11 27.64 -42.55 -35.56
CA LEU A 11 26.73 -41.42 -35.41
C LEU A 11 27.38 -40.46 -34.39
N LYS A 12 27.75 -39.26 -34.86
CA LYS A 12 28.04 -38.13 -33.97
C LYS A 12 26.82 -37.96 -33.07
N ALA A 13 27.01 -38.16 -31.78
CA ALA A 13 26.02 -37.79 -30.79
C ALA A 13 25.66 -36.31 -31.02
N ASN A 14 24.39 -36.04 -31.31
CA ASN A 14 23.88 -34.68 -31.41
C ASN A 14 24.24 -33.96 -30.10
N ALA A 15 25.17 -33.00 -30.15
CA ALA A 15 25.22 -31.97 -29.13
C ALA A 15 23.83 -31.32 -29.13
N ALA A 16 23.03 -31.56 -28.10
CA ALA A 16 21.66 -31.06 -28.04
C ALA A 16 21.70 -29.53 -28.22
N ALA A 17 21.21 -29.05 -29.36
CA ALA A 17 21.30 -27.64 -29.73
C ALA A 17 20.62 -26.79 -28.66
N SER A 18 21.36 -25.92 -27.99
CA SER A 18 20.82 -24.99 -27.01
C SER A 18 19.91 -23.97 -27.68
N VAL A 19 18.82 -23.58 -27.02
CA VAL A 19 17.92 -22.52 -27.50
C VAL A 19 18.62 -21.17 -27.38
N ARG A 20 18.50 -20.33 -28.40
CA ARG A 20 19.01 -18.95 -28.38
C ARG A 20 18.03 -18.01 -27.65
N LYS A 21 18.54 -16.88 -27.14
CA LYS A 21 17.71 -15.90 -26.42
C LYS A 21 16.58 -15.35 -27.29
N ASP A 22 16.86 -14.99 -28.55
CA ASP A 22 15.83 -14.52 -29.51
C ASP A 22 14.70 -15.53 -29.73
N ALA A 23 15.05 -16.79 -29.96
CA ALA A 23 14.08 -17.86 -30.19
C ALA A 23 13.15 -18.04 -28.98
N PHE A 24 13.70 -17.98 -27.76
CA PHE A 24 12.89 -18.12 -26.55
C PHE A 24 12.00 -16.90 -26.29
N ILE A 25 12.48 -15.68 -26.53
CA ILE A 25 11.66 -14.46 -26.45
C ILE A 25 10.46 -14.55 -27.40
N ALA A 26 10.69 -14.99 -28.64
CA ALA A 26 9.62 -15.22 -29.61
C ALA A 26 8.62 -16.29 -29.14
N GLN A 27 9.10 -17.38 -28.55
CA GLN A 27 8.24 -18.42 -27.96
C GLN A 27 7.37 -17.88 -26.82
N LEU A 28 7.93 -17.05 -25.93
CA LEU A 28 7.17 -16.42 -24.84
C LEU A 28 6.10 -15.47 -25.37
N PHE A 29 6.42 -14.64 -26.37
CA PHE A 29 5.45 -13.76 -27.02
C PHE A 29 4.26 -14.53 -27.58
N GLN A 30 4.53 -15.63 -28.29
CA GLN A 30 3.49 -16.52 -28.83
C GLN A 30 2.71 -17.26 -27.75
N ALA A 31 3.39 -17.76 -26.71
CA ALA A 31 2.76 -18.43 -25.57
C ALA A 31 1.77 -17.52 -24.84
N ARG A 32 2.08 -16.22 -24.78
CA ARG A 32 1.20 -15.19 -24.20
C ARG A 32 0.01 -14.83 -25.07
N GLY A 33 0.00 -15.26 -26.34
CA GLY A 33 -1.12 -15.06 -27.25
C GLY A 33 -1.28 -13.63 -27.76
N PHE A 34 -0.22 -12.82 -27.72
CA PHE A 34 -0.26 -11.47 -28.26
C PHE A 34 -0.28 -11.49 -29.80
N SER A 35 -1.08 -10.59 -30.38
CA SER A 35 -1.02 -10.28 -31.80
C SER A 35 0.12 -9.31 -32.07
N LEU A 36 0.80 -9.50 -33.21
CA LEU A 36 1.77 -8.51 -33.68
C LEU A 36 1.06 -7.19 -34.04
N PRO A 37 1.63 -6.03 -33.64
CA PRO A 37 1.20 -4.74 -34.16
C PRO A 37 1.29 -4.70 -35.70
N ALA A 38 0.42 -3.91 -36.35
CA ALA A 38 0.28 -3.91 -37.82
C ALA A 38 1.59 -3.67 -38.61
N ASN A 39 2.54 -2.94 -38.03
CA ASN A 39 3.83 -2.59 -38.66
C ASN A 39 5.02 -3.38 -38.12
N GLU A 40 4.80 -4.37 -37.24
CA GLU A 40 5.86 -5.19 -36.66
C GLU A 40 5.76 -6.63 -37.18
N LYS A 41 6.88 -7.20 -37.61
CA LYS A 41 6.97 -8.56 -38.18
C LYS A 41 7.76 -9.51 -37.28
N SER A 42 8.51 -8.98 -36.32
CA SER A 42 9.36 -9.71 -35.39
C SER A 42 8.69 -9.77 -34.01
N PRO A 43 8.28 -10.96 -33.53
CA PRO A 43 7.80 -11.11 -32.16
C PRO A 43 8.89 -10.80 -31.12
N VAL A 44 10.17 -10.91 -31.49
CA VAL A 44 11.29 -10.53 -30.63
C VAL A 44 11.33 -9.01 -30.44
N ASN A 45 11.23 -8.25 -31.53
CA ASN A 45 11.21 -6.79 -31.46
C ASN A 45 9.98 -6.31 -30.70
N ALA A 46 8.79 -6.87 -31.00
CA ALA A 46 7.57 -6.56 -30.26
C ALA A 46 7.75 -6.81 -28.76
N ALA A 47 8.30 -7.95 -28.36
CA ALA A 47 8.52 -8.26 -26.95
C ALA A 47 9.46 -7.26 -26.25
N LEU A 48 10.54 -6.85 -26.90
CA LEU A 48 11.53 -5.92 -26.34
C LEU A 48 11.04 -4.46 -26.34
N GLU A 49 10.34 -4.04 -27.39
CA GLU A 49 9.83 -2.68 -27.53
C GLU A 49 8.63 -2.41 -26.62
N TYR A 50 7.78 -3.40 -26.37
CA TYR A 50 6.68 -3.31 -25.41
C TYR A 50 7.09 -3.67 -23.98
N ASN A 51 8.37 -3.97 -23.73
CA ASN A 51 8.89 -4.36 -22.41
C ASN A 51 8.14 -5.57 -21.82
N LEU A 52 7.90 -6.59 -22.64
CA LEU A 52 7.31 -7.86 -22.22
C LEU A 52 8.37 -8.81 -21.66
N THR A 53 9.62 -8.68 -22.06
CA THR A 53 10.78 -9.38 -21.48
C THR A 53 11.86 -8.35 -21.14
N PRO A 54 12.77 -8.64 -20.20
CA PRO A 54 13.88 -7.74 -19.94
C PRO A 54 14.82 -7.69 -21.15
N LEU A 55 15.63 -6.63 -21.22
CA LEU A 55 16.67 -6.53 -22.24
C LEU A 55 17.73 -7.61 -21.99
N PRO A 56 18.04 -8.47 -22.98
CA PRO A 56 19.03 -9.51 -22.80
C PRO A 56 20.43 -8.96 -22.57
N GLU A 57 21.15 -9.56 -21.62
CA GLU A 57 22.60 -9.40 -21.56
C GLU A 57 23.26 -10.10 -22.75
N GLY A 58 24.33 -9.53 -23.31
CA GLY A 58 25.03 -10.11 -24.46
C GLY A 58 24.24 -10.05 -25.76
N LYS A 59 24.51 -10.98 -26.69
CA LYS A 59 23.86 -11.01 -28.00
C LYS A 59 22.58 -11.84 -27.94
N LEU A 60 21.59 -11.42 -28.73
CA LEU A 60 20.33 -12.17 -28.90
C LEU A 60 20.55 -13.60 -29.46
N SER A 61 21.65 -13.81 -30.19
CA SER A 61 22.04 -15.11 -30.74
C SER A 61 22.73 -16.03 -29.73
N ASP A 62 23.09 -15.54 -28.54
CA ASP A 62 23.79 -16.34 -27.54
C ASP A 62 22.87 -17.45 -26.98
N PRO A 63 23.44 -18.57 -26.51
CA PRO A 63 22.67 -19.60 -25.80
C PRO A 63 21.94 -19.03 -24.58
N LEU A 64 20.68 -19.43 -24.41
CA LEU A 64 19.87 -19.11 -23.25
C LEU A 64 20.28 -20.00 -22.07
N THR A 65 20.50 -19.39 -20.91
CA THR A 65 20.73 -20.11 -19.65
C THR A 65 19.45 -20.29 -18.85
N ARG A 66 19.42 -21.26 -17.93
CA ARG A 66 18.25 -21.50 -17.06
C ARG A 66 17.83 -20.29 -16.23
N ARG A 67 18.80 -19.56 -15.67
CA ARG A 67 18.52 -18.34 -14.88
C ARG A 67 17.83 -17.27 -15.73
N GLU A 68 18.29 -17.06 -16.97
CA GLU A 68 17.68 -16.11 -17.90
C GLU A 68 16.28 -16.57 -18.34
N ALA A 69 16.11 -17.86 -18.63
CA ALA A 69 14.83 -18.40 -19.06
C ALA A 69 13.72 -18.15 -18.02
N ILE A 70 14.04 -18.30 -16.73
CA ILE A 70 13.10 -18.07 -15.64
C ILE A 70 12.80 -16.59 -15.46
N VAL A 71 13.82 -15.73 -15.48
CA VAL A 71 13.63 -14.28 -15.43
C VAL A 71 12.74 -13.81 -16.59
N TYR A 72 13.00 -14.27 -17.81
CA TYR A 72 12.23 -13.86 -18.99
C TYR A 72 10.78 -14.35 -18.92
N ALA A 73 10.57 -15.60 -18.50
CA ALA A 73 9.23 -16.16 -18.36
C ALA A 73 8.40 -15.45 -17.28
N VAL A 74 8.97 -15.21 -16.10
CA VAL A 74 8.34 -14.50 -14.97
C VAL A 74 8.02 -13.05 -15.35
N HIS A 75 8.99 -12.35 -15.97
CA HIS A 75 8.78 -10.98 -16.45
C HIS A 75 7.68 -10.92 -17.51
N SER A 76 7.64 -11.90 -18.43
CA SER A 76 6.55 -11.97 -19.42
C SER A 76 5.20 -11.97 -18.73
N LEU A 77 5.00 -12.77 -17.68
CA LEU A 77 3.74 -12.85 -16.95
C LEU A 77 3.40 -11.60 -16.12
N GLY A 78 4.27 -10.58 -16.11
CA GLY A 78 4.07 -9.35 -15.33
C GLY A 78 4.34 -9.53 -13.85
N LEU A 79 5.17 -10.51 -13.46
CA LEU A 79 5.43 -10.90 -12.06
C LEU A 79 6.74 -10.33 -11.50
N PHE A 80 7.16 -9.16 -12.00
CA PHE A 80 8.45 -8.56 -11.65
C PHE A 80 8.48 -8.06 -10.19
N PHE A 81 7.34 -7.59 -9.67
CA PHE A 81 7.25 -7.15 -8.28
C PHE A 81 7.31 -8.31 -7.31
N GLU A 82 6.59 -9.39 -7.61
CA GLU A 82 6.60 -10.64 -6.85
C GLU A 82 8.00 -11.25 -6.79
N SER A 83 8.74 -11.20 -7.91
CA SER A 83 10.15 -11.57 -7.94
C SER A 83 10.94 -10.75 -6.91
N ARG A 84 10.83 -9.41 -6.94
CA ARG A 84 11.57 -8.54 -6.03
C ARG A 84 11.29 -8.82 -4.55
N ILE A 85 10.02 -8.94 -4.16
CA ILE A 85 9.65 -9.17 -2.75
C ILE A 85 9.95 -10.60 -2.26
N LEU A 86 10.22 -11.54 -3.18
CA LEU A 86 10.59 -12.93 -2.88
C LEU A 86 12.08 -13.21 -3.10
N ALA A 87 12.92 -12.20 -3.26
CA ALA A 87 14.37 -12.38 -3.47
C ALA A 87 15.06 -13.16 -2.33
N ASP A 88 14.57 -12.98 -1.10
CA ASP A 88 15.06 -13.66 0.10
C ASP A 88 14.27 -14.94 0.44
N TYR A 89 13.34 -15.35 -0.42
CA TYR A 89 12.57 -16.58 -0.22
C TYR A 89 13.50 -17.82 -0.19
N PRO A 90 13.33 -18.75 0.77
CA PRO A 90 14.13 -19.96 0.82
C PRO A 90 13.94 -20.84 -0.43
N LEU A 91 15.04 -21.09 -1.14
CA LEU A 91 15.04 -21.91 -2.36
C LEU A 91 15.51 -23.35 -2.05
N PRO A 92 14.92 -24.38 -2.67
CA PRO A 92 15.22 -25.78 -2.37
C PRO A 92 16.51 -26.31 -3.03
N TYR A 93 17.36 -25.43 -3.57
CA TYR A 93 18.52 -25.79 -4.38
C TYR A 93 19.84 -25.43 -3.69
N LYS A 94 20.87 -26.25 -3.89
CA LYS A 94 22.18 -26.06 -3.26
C LYS A 94 23.08 -25.04 -3.99
N ASP A 95 22.80 -24.77 -5.26
CA ASP A 95 23.66 -24.05 -6.20
C ASP A 95 23.10 -22.68 -6.62
N VAL A 96 22.33 -22.04 -5.74
CA VAL A 96 21.63 -20.75 -6.00
C VAL A 96 22.13 -19.59 -5.15
N SER A 97 23.22 -19.77 -4.39
CA SER A 97 23.85 -18.70 -3.60
C SER A 97 24.45 -17.59 -4.48
N GLY A 98 24.91 -17.92 -5.69
CA GLY A 98 25.48 -16.96 -6.64
C GLY A 98 24.46 -16.26 -7.55
N LEU A 99 23.16 -16.52 -7.39
CA LEU A 99 22.12 -15.83 -8.14
C LEU A 99 21.94 -14.40 -7.63
N LEU A 100 21.69 -13.46 -8.56
CA LEU A 100 21.28 -12.09 -8.23
C LEU A 100 19.91 -12.09 -7.54
N PRO A 101 19.56 -11.05 -6.75
CA PRO A 101 18.26 -10.97 -6.08
C PRO A 101 17.06 -11.17 -7.01
N GLU A 102 17.09 -10.57 -8.20
CA GLU A 102 16.03 -10.73 -9.20
C GLU A 102 15.92 -12.18 -9.72
N GLU A 103 17.04 -12.86 -9.92
CA GLU A 103 17.06 -14.25 -10.39
C GLU A 103 16.52 -15.20 -9.30
N ARG A 104 16.89 -14.96 -8.04
CA ARG A 104 16.37 -15.71 -6.88
C ARG A 104 14.87 -15.53 -6.72
N GLY A 105 14.42 -14.28 -6.82
CA GLY A 105 13.02 -13.91 -6.79
C GLY A 105 12.21 -14.57 -7.90
N ALA A 106 12.70 -14.50 -9.14
CA ALA A 106 12.05 -15.12 -10.28
C ALA A 106 11.97 -16.64 -10.11
N LEU A 107 13.01 -17.27 -9.56
CA LEU A 107 13.00 -18.70 -9.24
C LEU A 107 11.99 -19.03 -8.14
N ALA A 108 11.87 -18.20 -7.10
CA ALA A 108 10.87 -18.37 -6.06
C ALA A 108 9.44 -18.27 -6.62
N VAL A 109 9.17 -17.29 -7.50
CA VAL A 109 7.88 -17.16 -8.19
C VAL A 109 7.60 -18.38 -9.07
N ALA A 110 8.56 -18.78 -9.91
CA ALA A 110 8.44 -19.91 -10.83
C ALA A 110 8.07 -21.23 -10.13
N LEU A 111 8.53 -21.42 -8.90
CA LEU A 111 8.28 -22.61 -8.07
C LEU A 111 6.96 -22.58 -7.29
N ASN A 112 6.43 -21.39 -7.01
CA ASN A 112 5.26 -21.21 -6.12
C ASN A 112 4.01 -20.72 -6.86
N MET A 113 4.13 -20.35 -8.13
CA MET A 113 2.97 -20.09 -8.96
C MET A 113 2.29 -21.39 -9.45
N LYS A 114 1.02 -21.28 -9.82
CA LYS A 114 0.22 -22.30 -10.47
C LYS A 114 -0.16 -21.83 -11.89
N PRO A 115 0.09 -22.65 -12.93
CA PRO A 115 0.97 -23.83 -12.91
C PRO A 115 2.43 -23.42 -12.67
N PRO A 116 3.26 -24.25 -11.99
CA PRO A 116 4.66 -23.92 -11.77
C PRO A 116 5.42 -23.97 -13.10
N LEU A 117 6.37 -23.05 -13.30
CA LEU A 117 7.21 -23.02 -14.50
C LEU A 117 8.26 -24.14 -14.48
N LEU A 118 8.64 -24.60 -13.29
CA LEU A 118 9.62 -25.66 -13.08
C LEU A 118 9.04 -26.78 -12.22
N LYS A 119 9.41 -28.03 -12.56
CA LYS A 119 9.11 -29.18 -11.70
C LYS A 119 10.09 -29.21 -10.51
N LYS A 120 9.57 -29.42 -9.31
CA LYS A 120 10.38 -29.73 -8.12
C LYS A 120 10.84 -31.19 -8.23
N GLY A 121 12.15 -31.46 -8.13
CA GLY A 121 12.64 -32.85 -8.24
C GLY A 121 14.16 -33.03 -8.25
N SER A 122 14.94 -31.96 -8.48
CA SER A 122 16.40 -31.98 -8.37
C SER A 122 16.87 -31.19 -7.14
N ALA A 123 17.98 -31.60 -6.55
CA ALA A 123 18.68 -30.84 -5.50
C ALA A 123 19.49 -29.65 -6.06
N THR A 124 19.63 -29.57 -7.38
CA THR A 124 20.36 -28.51 -8.10
C THR A 124 19.51 -27.89 -9.19
N PHE A 125 19.62 -26.58 -9.36
CA PHE A 125 18.95 -25.81 -10.42
C PHE A 125 19.81 -25.73 -11.70
N SER A 126 21.13 -25.65 -11.54
CA SER A 126 22.14 -25.43 -12.58
C SER A 126 21.94 -24.10 -13.33
N PRO A 127 22.12 -22.92 -12.68
CA PRO A 127 21.82 -21.60 -13.25
C PRO A 127 22.36 -21.32 -14.65
N SER A 128 23.62 -21.72 -14.89
CA SER A 128 24.35 -21.46 -16.14
C SER A 128 24.14 -22.54 -17.21
N HIS A 129 23.36 -23.57 -16.92
CA HIS A 129 23.09 -24.63 -17.89
C HIS A 129 22.33 -24.07 -19.09
N ALA A 130 22.79 -24.42 -20.29
CA ALA A 130 22.13 -24.02 -21.52
C ALA A 130 20.80 -24.76 -21.67
N VAL A 131 19.73 -24.01 -21.97
CA VAL A 131 18.37 -24.56 -22.04
C VAL A 131 18.19 -25.37 -23.33
N SER A 132 17.72 -26.61 -23.17
CA SER A 132 17.40 -27.48 -24.30
C SER A 132 16.05 -27.07 -24.96
N PRO A 133 15.79 -27.46 -26.22
CA PRO A 133 14.52 -27.16 -26.87
C PRO A 133 13.31 -27.77 -26.14
N ALA A 134 13.47 -28.96 -25.55
CA ALA A 134 12.42 -29.60 -24.77
C ALA A 134 12.09 -28.80 -23.50
N GLU A 135 13.12 -28.32 -22.79
CA GLU A 135 12.95 -27.51 -21.58
C GLU A 135 12.31 -26.15 -21.89
N ALA A 136 12.77 -25.47 -22.94
CA ALA A 136 12.17 -24.22 -23.41
C ALA A 136 10.69 -24.39 -23.79
N ASN A 137 10.34 -25.46 -24.52
CA ASN A 137 8.96 -25.78 -24.89
C ASN A 137 8.08 -26.07 -23.67
N GLU A 138 8.61 -26.75 -22.64
CA GLU A 138 7.88 -26.98 -21.39
C GLU A 138 7.60 -25.66 -20.68
N ILE A 139 8.59 -24.78 -20.53
CA ILE A 139 8.40 -23.45 -19.91
C ILE A 139 7.38 -22.63 -20.70
N ALA A 140 7.49 -22.56 -22.02
CA ALA A 140 6.55 -21.83 -22.88
C ALA A 140 5.12 -22.39 -22.76
N ALA A 141 4.95 -23.70 -22.68
CA ALA A 141 3.64 -24.33 -22.45
C ALA A 141 3.05 -23.95 -21.08
N ARG A 142 3.88 -23.86 -20.03
CA ARG A 142 3.46 -23.39 -18.70
C ARG A 142 3.08 -21.93 -18.70
N VAL A 143 3.83 -21.07 -19.38
CA VAL A 143 3.49 -19.66 -19.59
C VAL A 143 2.14 -19.53 -20.29
N LYS A 144 1.91 -20.31 -21.35
CA LYS A 144 0.61 -20.35 -22.05
C LYS A 144 -0.53 -20.78 -21.14
N ALA A 145 -0.36 -21.82 -20.33
CA ALA A 145 -1.36 -22.24 -19.35
C ALA A 145 -1.63 -21.15 -18.30
N ALA A 146 -0.57 -20.52 -17.78
CA ALA A 146 -0.67 -19.44 -16.81
C ALA A 146 -1.48 -18.24 -17.33
N THR A 147 -1.54 -17.99 -18.65
CA THR A 147 -2.41 -16.92 -19.20
C THR A 147 -3.89 -17.05 -18.80
N ARG A 148 -4.34 -18.26 -18.42
CA ARG A 148 -5.74 -18.55 -18.09
C ARG A 148 -5.97 -18.79 -16.60
N GLU A 149 -4.97 -19.26 -15.88
CA GLU A 149 -5.15 -19.78 -14.52
C GLU A 149 -4.04 -19.38 -13.54
N LEU A 150 -3.24 -18.35 -13.87
CA LEU A 150 -2.15 -17.90 -13.01
C LEU A 150 -2.67 -17.62 -11.59
N ARG A 151 -2.06 -18.31 -10.62
CA ARG A 151 -2.17 -17.99 -9.19
C ARG A 151 -0.81 -18.10 -8.52
N LEU A 152 -0.38 -17.10 -7.79
CA LEU A 152 0.74 -17.18 -6.84
C LEU A 152 0.18 -17.15 -5.42
N SER A 153 0.68 -18.03 -4.57
CA SER A 153 0.33 -18.05 -3.15
C SER A 153 1.56 -18.39 -2.33
N VAL A 154 2.08 -17.38 -1.62
CA VAL A 154 3.24 -17.53 -0.74
C VAL A 154 2.88 -17.04 0.66
N ASP A 155 3.23 -17.84 1.66
CA ASP A 155 3.09 -17.48 3.07
C ASP A 155 4.49 -17.43 3.70
N LEU A 156 4.76 -16.34 4.41
CA LEU A 156 6.01 -16.09 5.14
C LEU A 156 5.68 -15.88 6.62
N SER A 157 6.52 -16.38 7.51
CA SER A 157 6.38 -16.16 8.95
C SER A 157 7.66 -15.56 9.52
N PRO A 158 7.91 -14.26 9.29
CA PRO A 158 9.17 -13.61 9.68
C PRO A 158 9.33 -13.51 11.21
N LEU A 159 8.22 -13.50 11.95
CA LEU A 159 8.19 -13.47 13.41
C LEU A 159 7.17 -14.48 13.93
N LYS A 160 7.42 -15.06 15.10
CA LYS A 160 6.45 -15.95 15.77
C LYS A 160 5.14 -15.19 16.00
N GLY A 161 4.02 -15.77 15.55
CA GLY A 161 2.69 -15.15 15.64
C GLY A 161 2.38 -14.15 14.52
N MET A 162 3.28 -13.95 13.56
CA MET A 162 3.05 -13.09 12.38
C MET A 162 3.13 -13.92 11.10
N THR A 163 2.15 -13.76 10.22
CA THR A 163 2.15 -14.39 8.89
C THR A 163 1.87 -13.35 7.81
N ILE A 164 2.73 -13.27 6.80
CA ILE A 164 2.56 -12.46 5.59
C ILE A 164 2.10 -13.39 4.47
N ARG A 165 0.92 -13.13 3.90
CA ARG A 165 0.32 -13.86 2.80
C ARG A 165 0.36 -13.01 1.55
N ILE A 166 1.14 -13.42 0.56
CA ILE A 166 1.27 -12.77 -0.74
C ILE A 166 0.44 -13.55 -1.74
N ARG A 167 -0.42 -12.86 -2.49
CA ARG A 167 -1.33 -13.47 -3.46
C ARG A 167 -1.33 -12.68 -4.76
N ARG A 168 -1.29 -13.41 -5.88
CA ARG A 168 -1.34 -12.85 -7.24
C ARG A 168 -2.22 -13.70 -8.12
N GLU A 169 -3.12 -13.09 -8.89
CA GLU A 169 -4.01 -13.79 -9.82
C GLU A 169 -4.09 -13.11 -11.19
N GLY A 170 -4.15 -13.91 -12.26
CA GLY A 170 -4.37 -13.43 -13.63
C GLY A 170 -3.15 -12.74 -14.26
N VAL A 171 -3.23 -12.45 -15.55
CA VAL A 171 -2.19 -11.71 -16.30
C VAL A 171 -2.84 -10.73 -17.25
N LEU A 172 -2.09 -9.69 -17.66
CA LEU A 172 -2.59 -8.78 -18.69
C LEU A 172 -2.59 -9.50 -20.05
N SER A 173 -3.72 -9.51 -20.74
CA SER A 173 -3.91 -10.22 -22.03
C SER A 173 -3.77 -9.31 -23.26
N ILE A 174 -3.59 -8.00 -23.05
CA ILE A 174 -3.39 -7.00 -24.10
C ILE A 174 -2.03 -6.33 -23.95
N LEU A 175 -1.55 -5.71 -25.04
CA LEU A 175 -0.32 -4.93 -24.99
C LEU A 175 -0.52 -3.71 -24.07
N PRO A 176 0.32 -3.52 -23.04
CA PRO A 176 0.22 -2.39 -22.13
C PRO A 176 0.61 -1.09 -22.81
N LYS A 177 0.05 0.01 -22.33
CA LYS A 177 0.56 1.35 -22.62
C LYS A 177 1.31 1.89 -21.42
N TRP A 178 2.29 2.75 -21.67
CA TRP A 178 3.28 3.16 -20.69
C TRP A 178 3.35 4.68 -20.58
N ARG A 179 3.62 5.17 -19.38
CA ARG A 179 3.87 6.59 -19.10
C ARG A 179 4.96 6.72 -18.06
N ALA A 180 5.90 7.63 -18.29
CA ALA A 180 6.89 8.01 -17.30
C ALA A 180 6.44 9.28 -16.56
N VAL A 181 6.75 9.37 -15.28
CA VAL A 181 6.38 10.51 -14.43
C VAL A 181 7.51 10.79 -13.45
N VAL A 182 7.81 12.07 -13.22
CA VAL A 182 8.63 12.55 -12.11
C VAL A 182 7.70 13.25 -11.13
N ASN A 183 7.66 12.77 -9.89
CA ASN A 183 6.81 13.28 -8.81
C ASN A 183 7.58 14.24 -7.88
N GLY A 184 6.89 14.80 -6.88
CA GLY A 184 7.51 15.51 -5.76
C GLY A 184 7.99 16.91 -6.12
N PHE A 185 7.18 17.69 -6.86
CA PHE A 185 7.39 19.12 -7.00
C PHE A 185 6.46 19.87 -6.04
N GLU A 186 7.03 20.80 -5.28
CA GLU A 186 6.30 21.60 -4.28
C GLU A 186 5.36 22.61 -4.92
N SER A 187 5.78 23.16 -6.07
CA SER A 187 5.06 24.18 -6.81
C SER A 187 4.86 23.81 -8.28
N ARG A 188 3.91 24.48 -8.93
CA ARG A 188 3.70 24.34 -10.37
C ARG A 188 4.90 24.87 -11.12
N GLU A 189 5.47 25.97 -10.64
CA GLU A 189 6.58 26.69 -11.21
C GLU A 189 7.82 25.80 -11.30
N ASP A 190 8.12 25.04 -10.24
CA ASP A 190 9.24 24.07 -10.23
C ASP A 190 9.02 22.93 -11.23
N ALA A 191 7.78 22.43 -11.31
CA ALA A 191 7.43 21.40 -12.27
C ALA A 191 7.52 21.91 -13.72
N ASP A 192 7.07 23.14 -13.97
CA ASP A 192 7.14 23.78 -15.28
C ASP A 192 8.58 24.10 -15.69
N PHE A 193 9.43 24.50 -14.74
CA PHE A 193 10.87 24.66 -14.96
C PHE A 193 11.51 23.34 -15.37
N PHE A 194 11.26 22.26 -14.64
CA PHE A 194 11.79 20.94 -14.98
C PHE A 194 11.26 20.42 -16.33
N ARG A 195 9.98 20.66 -16.65
CA ARG A 195 9.41 20.38 -17.98
C ARG A 195 10.17 21.13 -19.08
N GLY A 196 10.57 22.39 -18.85
CA GLY A 196 11.39 23.17 -19.76
C GLY A 196 12.75 22.50 -20.06
N LEU A 197 13.45 22.06 -19.01
CA LEU A 197 14.74 21.36 -19.13
C LEU A 197 14.64 20.03 -19.90
N LEU A 198 13.52 19.32 -19.79
CA LEU A 198 13.22 18.14 -20.62
C LEU A 198 13.00 18.52 -22.08
N THR A 199 12.30 19.64 -22.33
CA THR A 199 11.99 20.12 -23.68
C THR A 199 13.27 20.50 -24.43
N GLU A 200 14.23 21.16 -23.77
CA GLU A 200 15.57 21.46 -24.31
C GLU A 200 16.33 20.20 -24.73
N ARG A 201 16.03 19.05 -24.12
CA ARG A 201 16.58 17.73 -24.46
C ARG A 201 15.75 16.96 -25.48
N GLY A 202 14.76 17.61 -26.10
CA GLY A 202 13.86 17.00 -27.07
C GLY A 202 12.94 15.93 -26.47
N VAL A 203 12.58 16.08 -25.19
CA VAL A 203 11.63 15.21 -24.48
C VAL A 203 10.35 15.97 -24.22
N GLU A 204 9.26 15.51 -24.82
CA GLU A 204 7.93 16.06 -24.59
C GLU A 204 7.42 15.69 -23.18
N ALA A 205 6.87 16.67 -22.47
CA ALA A 205 6.33 16.49 -21.13
C ALA A 205 5.20 17.50 -20.83
N THR A 206 4.32 17.12 -19.91
CA THR A 206 3.22 17.95 -19.41
C THR A 206 3.25 18.02 -17.89
N VAL A 207 2.81 19.15 -17.32
CA VAL A 207 2.64 19.32 -15.88
C VAL A 207 1.16 19.08 -15.54
N ASP A 208 0.91 18.29 -14.51
CA ASP A 208 -0.38 18.21 -13.85
C ASP A 208 -0.22 18.19 -12.32
N SER A 209 -1.33 18.34 -11.63
CA SER A 209 -1.42 18.08 -10.20
C SER A 209 -2.35 16.91 -10.01
N TYR A 210 -1.85 15.85 -9.36
CA TYR A 210 -2.63 14.67 -9.02
C TYR A 210 -2.35 14.30 -7.58
N ASN A 211 -3.40 14.25 -6.76
CA ASN A 211 -3.27 14.06 -5.31
C ASN A 211 -2.28 15.05 -4.67
N TYR A 212 -2.34 16.31 -5.08
CA TYR A 212 -1.77 17.46 -4.37
C TYR A 212 -0.25 17.64 -4.45
N ASP A 213 0.42 16.78 -5.22
CA ASP A 213 1.79 17.01 -5.68
C ASP A 213 1.77 17.46 -7.14
N TRP A 214 2.64 18.41 -7.48
CA TRP A 214 2.94 18.71 -8.87
C TRP A 214 3.85 17.63 -9.42
N ARG A 215 3.57 17.22 -10.66
CA ARG A 215 4.35 16.18 -11.33
C ARG A 215 4.51 16.51 -12.81
N VAL A 216 5.61 15.99 -13.38
CA VAL A 216 5.94 16.14 -14.79
C VAL A 216 5.82 14.77 -15.44
N ARG A 217 4.99 14.66 -16.47
CA ARG A 217 4.67 13.37 -17.11
C ARG A 217 4.88 13.38 -18.61
N SER A 218 5.32 12.25 -19.13
CA SER A 218 5.37 12.00 -20.57
C SER A 218 3.96 11.85 -21.17
N PRO A 219 3.84 11.90 -22.51
CA PRO A 219 2.73 11.27 -23.22
C PRO A 219 2.54 9.80 -22.83
N ILE A 220 1.39 9.23 -23.17
CA ILE A 220 1.22 7.76 -23.12
C ILE A 220 1.86 7.19 -24.37
N PHE A 221 2.74 6.22 -24.20
CA PHE A 221 3.40 5.52 -25.29
C PHE A 221 2.88 4.09 -25.40
N ASP A 222 2.71 3.62 -26.63
CA ASP A 222 2.55 2.18 -26.88
C ASP A 222 3.91 1.47 -26.72
N LEU A 223 4.98 2.07 -27.24
CA LEU A 223 6.35 1.54 -27.18
C LEU A 223 7.12 2.10 -25.99
N TYR A 224 7.81 1.24 -25.26
CA TYR A 224 8.57 1.57 -24.04
C TYR A 224 9.81 2.45 -24.30
N GLY A 225 10.25 2.58 -25.55
CA GLY A 225 11.36 3.46 -25.93
C GLY A 225 11.17 4.91 -25.49
N GLY A 226 9.93 5.43 -25.58
CA GLY A 226 9.61 6.78 -25.12
C GLY A 226 9.77 6.96 -23.61
N VAL A 227 9.38 5.94 -22.84
CA VAL A 227 9.60 5.89 -21.38
C VAL A 227 11.09 5.89 -21.06
N ARG A 228 11.90 5.07 -21.74
CA ARG A 228 13.36 5.02 -21.54
C ARG A 228 14.01 6.38 -21.82
N LYS A 229 13.63 7.04 -22.92
CA LYS A 229 14.13 8.38 -23.27
C LYS A 229 13.79 9.41 -22.19
N PHE A 230 12.54 9.42 -21.72
CA PHE A 230 12.10 10.34 -20.68
C PHE A 230 12.84 10.11 -19.35
N LEU A 231 12.91 8.87 -18.87
CA LEU A 231 13.57 8.54 -17.59
C LEU A 231 15.07 8.83 -17.64
N SER A 232 15.73 8.53 -18.76
CA SER A 232 17.15 8.86 -18.95
C SER A 232 17.39 10.37 -18.90
N ALA A 233 16.53 11.18 -19.53
CA ALA A 233 16.63 12.63 -19.48
C ALA A 233 16.34 13.18 -18.07
N ALA A 234 15.37 12.62 -17.37
CA ALA A 234 15.06 12.99 -15.98
C ALA A 234 16.24 12.68 -15.03
N SER A 235 16.81 11.47 -15.13
CA SER A 235 17.95 11.07 -14.30
C SER A 235 19.18 11.92 -14.58
N ALA A 236 19.43 12.28 -15.86
CA ALA A 236 20.48 13.24 -16.23
C ALA A 236 20.26 14.67 -15.67
N LEU A 237 19.03 14.99 -15.26
CA LEU A 237 18.65 16.22 -14.56
C LEU A 237 18.58 16.04 -13.03
N GLY A 238 19.07 14.90 -12.51
CA GLY A 238 19.12 14.62 -11.08
C GLY A 238 17.78 14.22 -10.45
N ARG A 239 16.79 13.81 -11.26
CA ARG A 239 15.50 13.33 -10.76
C ARG A 239 15.18 11.93 -11.25
N GLU A 240 14.79 11.07 -10.33
CA GLU A 240 14.28 9.74 -10.65
C GLU A 240 12.80 9.79 -11.06
N GLY A 241 12.43 8.92 -11.99
CA GLY A 241 11.06 8.81 -12.47
C GLY A 241 10.46 7.44 -12.19
N VAL A 242 9.13 7.39 -12.21
CA VAL A 242 8.33 6.18 -12.03
C VAL A 242 7.56 5.87 -13.31
N VAL A 243 7.22 4.60 -13.50
CA VAL A 243 6.50 4.13 -14.68
C VAL A 243 5.08 3.72 -14.30
N PHE A 244 4.12 4.29 -15.00
CA PHE A 244 2.72 3.91 -14.93
C PHE A 244 2.31 3.14 -16.17
N THR A 245 1.36 2.23 -15.97
CA THR A 245 0.73 1.46 -17.03
C THR A 245 -0.73 1.87 -17.17
N SER A 246 -1.25 1.83 -18.39
CA SER A 246 -2.64 2.19 -18.69
C SER A 246 -3.33 1.14 -19.55
N ILE A 247 -4.63 0.99 -19.32
CA ILE A 247 -5.54 0.15 -20.11
C ILE A 247 -6.79 0.94 -20.50
N PRO A 248 -7.50 0.54 -21.57
CA PRO A 248 -8.69 1.26 -22.04
C PRO A 248 -9.84 1.26 -21.02
N ASN A 249 -9.98 0.18 -20.25
CA ASN A 249 -11.02 0.02 -19.25
C ASN A 249 -10.45 -0.66 -18.00
N TRP A 250 -10.48 0.03 -16.87
CA TRP A 250 -10.00 -0.51 -15.60
C TRP A 250 -10.92 -1.59 -15.01
N GLU A 251 -12.17 -1.67 -15.45
CA GLU A 251 -13.18 -2.60 -14.92
C GLU A 251 -13.22 -3.95 -15.67
N MET A 252 -12.25 -4.21 -16.54
CA MET A 252 -12.14 -5.49 -17.25
C MET A 252 -12.05 -6.68 -16.28
N THR A 253 -12.75 -7.77 -16.61
CA THR A 253 -12.60 -9.07 -15.93
C THR A 253 -11.33 -9.78 -16.39
N ASP A 254 -10.92 -10.82 -15.67
CA ASP A 254 -9.74 -11.65 -16.01
C ASP A 254 -8.44 -10.85 -16.10
N THR A 255 -8.33 -9.82 -15.26
CA THR A 255 -7.20 -8.91 -15.16
C THR A 255 -6.28 -9.26 -13.99
N PRO A 256 -5.02 -8.79 -14.01
CA PRO A 256 -4.10 -8.88 -12.90
C PRO A 256 -4.67 -8.33 -11.59
N ARG A 257 -4.56 -9.12 -10.51
CA ARG A 257 -4.85 -8.68 -9.14
C ARG A 257 -3.78 -9.16 -8.18
N PHE A 258 -3.24 -8.25 -7.37
CA PHE A 258 -2.26 -8.53 -6.32
C PHE A 258 -2.76 -8.03 -4.97
N TRP A 259 -2.55 -8.82 -3.92
CA TRP A 259 -2.77 -8.36 -2.56
C TRP A 259 -1.83 -9.02 -1.56
N THR A 260 -1.56 -8.28 -0.49
CA THR A 260 -0.83 -8.75 0.68
C THR A 260 -1.78 -8.73 1.88
N MET A 261 -1.77 -9.80 2.67
CA MET A 261 -2.46 -9.88 3.95
C MET A 261 -1.46 -10.22 5.05
N MET A 262 -1.36 -9.40 6.10
CA MET A 262 -0.58 -9.73 7.30
C MET A 262 -1.52 -10.11 8.42
N VAL A 263 -1.24 -11.23 9.10
CA VAL A 263 -2.04 -11.75 10.21
C VAL A 263 -1.19 -11.78 11.47
N PHE A 264 -1.74 -11.32 12.58
CA PHE A 264 -1.05 -11.19 13.85
C PHE A 264 -1.82 -11.89 14.97
N ASP A 265 -1.13 -12.79 15.67
CA ASP A 265 -1.60 -13.43 16.89
C ASP A 265 -1.75 -12.38 18.00
N PRO A 266 -2.95 -12.21 18.58
CA PRO A 266 -3.23 -11.21 19.60
C PRO A 266 -2.51 -11.49 20.93
N GLY A 267 -2.02 -12.71 21.16
CA GLY A 267 -1.17 -13.06 22.28
C GLY A 267 0.28 -12.60 22.12
N ALA A 268 0.75 -12.42 20.88
CA ALA A 268 2.12 -11.98 20.56
C ALA A 268 2.19 -10.50 20.14
N PHE A 269 1.09 -9.95 19.62
CA PHE A 269 1.02 -8.60 19.09
C PHE A 269 -0.14 -7.80 19.67
N GLU A 270 0.01 -6.48 19.63
CA GLU A 270 -1.05 -5.51 19.85
C GLU A 270 -1.06 -4.50 18.70
N LEU A 271 -2.23 -3.93 18.41
CA LEU A 271 -2.35 -2.86 17.41
C LEU A 271 -2.45 -1.50 18.09
N ARG A 272 -1.90 -0.45 17.48
CA ARG A 272 -2.07 0.94 17.92
C ARG A 272 -2.12 1.88 16.71
N PRO A 273 -2.88 2.98 16.75
CA PRO A 273 -2.69 4.06 15.79
C PRO A 273 -1.25 4.59 15.85
N VAL A 274 -0.70 4.97 14.71
CA VAL A 274 0.62 5.61 14.58
C VAL A 274 0.48 6.91 13.79
N PHE A 275 1.32 7.90 14.08
CA PHE A 275 1.16 9.26 13.58
C PHE A 275 2.48 9.81 13.03
N PRO A 276 2.45 10.83 12.16
CA PRO A 276 3.62 11.66 11.90
C PRO A 276 4.17 12.24 13.21
N SER A 277 5.49 12.42 13.28
CA SER A 277 6.18 13.03 14.43
C SER A 277 5.71 14.46 14.74
N GLU A 278 5.23 15.17 13.72
CA GLU A 278 4.75 16.56 13.81
C GLU A 278 3.28 16.65 14.25
N GLY A 279 2.60 15.53 14.50
CA GLY A 279 1.22 15.46 14.98
C GLY A 279 0.21 15.00 13.93
N MET A 280 -1.07 14.93 14.33
CA MET A 280 -2.14 14.27 13.58
C MET A 280 -2.61 15.01 12.32
N ALA A 281 -2.28 16.30 12.20
CA ALA A 281 -2.59 17.12 11.03
C ALA A 281 -1.42 17.19 10.04
N ALA A 282 -0.26 16.65 10.40
CA ALA A 282 0.84 16.47 9.46
C ALA A 282 0.55 15.28 8.55
N LEU A 283 1.30 15.19 7.45
CA LEU A 283 1.25 14.07 6.52
C LEU A 283 2.65 13.51 6.38
N ALA A 284 2.80 12.20 6.53
CA ALA A 284 4.08 11.54 6.37
C ALA A 284 3.91 10.15 5.72
N PRO A 285 4.92 9.63 5.00
CA PRO A 285 4.86 8.26 4.47
C PRO A 285 4.81 7.23 5.60
N LEU A 286 4.24 6.05 5.36
CA LEU A 286 4.13 5.00 6.38
C LEU A 286 5.51 4.53 6.89
N SER A 287 6.53 4.59 6.02
CA SER A 287 7.91 4.31 6.40
C SER A 287 8.47 5.22 7.50
N SER A 288 7.95 6.45 7.67
CA SER A 288 8.35 7.27 8.82
C SER A 288 7.69 6.80 10.11
N MET A 289 6.41 6.42 10.05
CA MET A 289 5.61 5.97 11.20
C MET A 289 6.02 4.58 11.70
N LEU A 290 6.58 3.75 10.82
CA LEU A 290 7.15 2.45 11.21
C LEU A 290 8.27 2.60 12.26
N ARG A 291 8.98 3.74 12.27
CA ARG A 291 10.12 3.98 13.17
C ARG A 291 9.74 4.12 14.65
N ASP A 292 8.44 4.21 14.95
CA ASP A 292 7.93 4.29 16.33
C ASP A 292 7.94 2.94 17.07
N GLY A 293 8.56 1.91 16.49
CA GLY A 293 8.74 0.58 17.08
C GLY A 293 7.70 -0.46 16.65
N ALA A 294 6.86 -0.13 15.67
CA ALA A 294 5.97 -1.08 15.03
C ALA A 294 6.78 -2.08 14.18
N VAL A 295 6.34 -3.34 14.11
CA VAL A 295 6.93 -4.34 13.19
C VAL A 295 6.30 -4.27 11.80
N ALA A 296 5.07 -3.77 11.72
CA ALA A 296 4.32 -3.58 10.49
C ALA A 296 3.32 -2.43 10.65
N VAL A 297 3.05 -1.70 9.56
CA VAL A 297 2.11 -0.58 9.52
C VAL A 297 1.28 -0.64 8.23
N VAL A 298 -0.01 -0.34 8.35
CA VAL A 298 -0.87 0.04 7.21
C VAL A 298 -1.42 1.45 7.40
N ASN A 299 -1.88 2.09 6.33
CA ASN A 299 -2.56 3.38 6.44
C ASN A 299 -3.87 3.27 7.24
N GLY A 300 -4.26 4.40 7.84
CA GLY A 300 -5.50 4.55 8.58
C GLY A 300 -6.72 4.87 7.70
N GLY A 301 -7.77 5.38 8.35
CA GLY A 301 -8.97 5.87 7.70
C GLY A 301 -8.79 7.20 6.96
N TYR A 302 -9.91 7.77 6.51
CA TYR A 302 -9.93 8.95 5.64
C TYR A 302 -9.37 10.21 6.31
N PHE A 303 -8.86 11.14 5.51
CA PHE A 303 -8.37 12.43 5.95
C PHE A 303 -8.62 13.52 4.89
N GLY A 304 -8.64 14.78 5.32
CA GLY A 304 -8.71 15.91 4.42
C GLY A 304 -7.40 16.03 3.66
N THR A 305 -7.47 16.09 2.33
CA THR A 305 -6.28 16.03 1.48
C THR A 305 -5.85 17.42 0.96
N SER A 306 -6.70 18.44 1.11
CA SER A 306 -6.43 19.79 0.61
C SER A 306 -7.09 20.88 1.45
N GLY A 307 -6.74 22.14 1.14
CA GLY A 307 -7.29 23.32 1.79
C GLY A 307 -6.95 23.39 3.28
N LYS A 308 -7.79 24.09 4.04
CA LYS A 308 -7.60 24.30 5.49
C LYS A 308 -7.70 23.03 6.34
N GLY A 309 -8.19 21.92 5.77
CA GLY A 309 -8.33 20.63 6.46
C GLY A 309 -7.30 19.58 6.01
N ARG A 310 -6.25 19.98 5.26
CA ARG A 310 -5.20 19.06 4.83
C ARG A 310 -4.57 18.37 6.06
N GLY A 311 -4.49 17.05 6.00
CA GLY A 311 -4.01 16.19 7.08
C GLY A 311 -5.02 15.88 8.17
N SER A 312 -6.10 16.64 8.33
CA SER A 312 -7.08 16.39 9.40
C SER A 312 -7.83 15.06 9.17
N PRO A 313 -7.89 14.15 10.17
CA PRO A 313 -8.68 12.92 10.06
C PRO A 313 -10.17 13.19 9.81
N ILE A 314 -10.80 12.34 9.01
CA ILE A 314 -12.25 12.34 8.77
C ILE A 314 -12.83 11.15 9.52
N GLY A 315 -13.41 11.43 10.69
CA GLY A 315 -14.04 10.44 11.54
C GLY A 315 -13.27 10.09 12.80
N ALA A 316 -13.85 9.23 13.62
CA ALA A 316 -13.36 8.93 14.96
C ALA A 316 -11.91 8.45 14.91
N LEU A 317 -11.09 9.04 15.78
CA LEU A 317 -9.72 8.60 16.01
C LEU A 317 -9.46 8.73 17.50
N MET A 318 -9.05 7.64 18.12
CA MET A 318 -8.76 7.55 19.54
C MET A 318 -7.52 6.67 19.73
N THR A 319 -6.63 7.08 20.63
CA THR A 319 -5.51 6.24 21.08
C THR A 319 -5.31 6.41 22.57
N ASP A 320 -4.94 5.32 23.25
CA ASP A 320 -4.61 5.30 24.67
C ASP A 320 -5.67 5.96 25.56
N GLY A 321 -6.95 5.77 25.22
CA GLY A 321 -8.07 6.35 25.98
C GLY A 321 -8.41 7.80 25.60
N VAL A 322 -7.64 8.44 24.72
CA VAL A 322 -7.80 9.85 24.35
C VAL A 322 -8.45 9.97 22.97
N LEU A 323 -9.68 10.50 22.92
CA LEU A 323 -10.35 10.80 21.66
C LEU A 323 -9.67 12.00 21.00
N LEU A 324 -9.06 11.80 19.84
CA LEU A 324 -8.32 12.82 19.10
C LEU A 324 -9.19 13.52 18.05
N ASN A 325 -10.15 12.82 17.46
CA ASN A 325 -11.09 13.37 16.48
C ASN A 325 -12.48 12.76 16.67
N PRO A 326 -13.56 13.56 16.63
CA PRO A 326 -14.91 13.05 16.82
C PRO A 326 -15.39 12.18 15.63
N PRO A 327 -16.38 11.29 15.86
CA PRO A 327 -16.97 10.47 14.81
C PRO A 327 -17.64 11.27 13.70
N PHE A 328 -17.52 10.74 12.48
CA PHE A 328 -18.29 11.13 11.32
C PHE A 328 -19.58 10.30 11.28
N ALA A 329 -20.74 10.95 11.29
CA ALA A 329 -22.01 10.28 11.40
C ALA A 329 -22.33 9.38 10.19
N GLY A 330 -22.71 8.13 10.46
CA GLY A 330 -23.13 7.16 9.44
C GLY A 330 -22.00 6.36 8.79
N ARG A 331 -20.84 6.27 9.44
CA ARG A 331 -19.73 5.38 9.08
C ARG A 331 -19.31 4.49 10.24
N THR A 332 -18.79 3.31 9.93
CA THR A 332 -18.39 2.32 10.92
C THR A 332 -17.02 2.65 11.53
N CYS A 333 -16.97 2.58 12.85
CA CYS A 333 -15.76 2.61 13.66
C CYS A 333 -15.33 1.18 14.01
N PHE A 334 -14.02 1.01 14.17
CA PHE A 334 -13.40 -0.17 14.78
C PHE A 334 -12.69 0.29 16.05
N GLY A 335 -13.18 -0.17 17.20
CA GLY A 335 -12.57 0.01 18.50
C GLY A 335 -11.89 -1.26 19.00
N TRP A 336 -10.76 -1.14 19.67
CA TRP A 336 -10.07 -2.26 20.33
C TRP A 336 -9.32 -1.83 21.60
N ASN A 337 -8.90 -2.80 22.39
CA ASN A 337 -8.10 -2.58 23.61
C ASN A 337 -6.96 -3.58 23.79
N SER A 338 -6.17 -3.36 24.84
CA SER A 338 -4.99 -4.17 25.19
C SER A 338 -5.33 -5.60 25.67
N GLU A 339 -6.59 -5.89 25.95
CA GLU A 339 -7.11 -7.23 26.29
C GLU A 339 -7.56 -8.01 25.05
N ASN A 340 -7.30 -7.48 23.85
CA ASN A 340 -7.71 -8.04 22.57
C ASN A 340 -9.24 -8.13 22.38
N ARG A 341 -9.99 -7.27 23.05
CA ARG A 341 -11.41 -7.07 22.76
C ARG A 341 -11.55 -6.07 21.62
N ALA A 342 -12.58 -6.27 20.79
CA ALA A 342 -12.89 -5.43 19.65
C ALA A 342 -14.39 -5.16 19.55
N VAL A 343 -14.74 -4.00 19.02
CA VAL A 343 -16.11 -3.62 18.69
C VAL A 343 -16.14 -2.92 17.34
N PHE A 344 -17.18 -3.21 16.56
CA PHE A 344 -17.46 -2.56 15.27
C PHE A 344 -18.85 -1.95 15.31
N GLY A 345 -18.98 -0.72 14.85
CA GLY A 345 -20.28 -0.06 14.74
C GLY A 345 -20.19 1.44 14.62
N GLN A 346 -21.34 2.10 14.57
CA GLN A 346 -21.40 3.56 14.58
C GLN A 346 -21.11 4.10 15.99
N LEU A 347 -20.50 5.27 16.03
CA LEU A 347 -20.08 5.94 17.26
C LEU A 347 -20.73 7.32 17.37
N THR A 348 -21.35 7.58 18.51
CA THR A 348 -21.72 8.91 18.98
C THR A 348 -20.82 9.29 20.14
N TRP A 349 -20.70 10.59 20.39
CA TRP A 349 -19.89 11.10 21.49
C TRP A 349 -20.59 12.29 22.16
N ASN A 350 -20.40 12.42 23.47
CA ASN A 350 -20.72 13.61 24.23
C ASN A 350 -19.55 13.91 25.17
N GLY A 351 -19.02 15.13 25.09
CA GLY A 351 -17.95 15.60 25.97
C GLY A 351 -18.44 16.74 26.83
N LYS A 352 -18.14 16.70 28.13
CA LYS A 352 -18.39 17.79 29.06
C LYS A 352 -17.13 18.14 29.83
N VAL A 353 -16.98 19.42 30.07
CA VAL A 353 -15.95 20.00 30.93
C VAL A 353 -16.64 20.49 32.18
N HIS A 354 -16.28 19.94 33.33
CA HIS A 354 -16.81 20.35 34.62
C HIS A 354 -15.84 21.35 35.25
N LEU A 355 -16.35 22.54 35.50
CA LEU A 355 -15.70 23.64 36.20
C LEU A 355 -16.28 23.72 37.63
N PRO A 356 -15.65 24.45 38.56
CA PRO A 356 -16.20 24.65 39.91
C PRO A 356 -17.65 25.20 39.93
N GLY A 357 -18.04 26.00 38.92
CA GLY A 357 -19.35 26.64 38.84
C GLY A 357 -20.40 25.94 37.95
N GLY A 358 -20.11 24.76 37.40
CA GLY A 358 -21.01 24.06 36.48
C GLY A 358 -20.26 23.31 35.38
N PHE A 359 -20.94 23.01 34.27
CA PHE A 359 -20.30 22.33 33.14
C PHE A 359 -20.53 23.08 31.82
N MET A 360 -19.62 22.84 30.87
CA MET A 360 -19.76 23.25 29.48
C MET A 360 -19.66 22.03 28.57
N GLU A 361 -20.40 22.01 27.48
CA GLU A 361 -20.30 20.93 26.49
C GLU A 361 -19.16 21.21 25.51
N LEU A 362 -18.39 20.16 25.21
CA LEU A 362 -17.34 20.24 24.19
C LEU A 362 -17.99 20.36 22.81
N SER A 363 -17.63 21.43 22.11
CA SER A 363 -17.99 21.66 20.71
C SER A 363 -17.04 20.93 19.76
N GLY A 364 -15.83 20.59 20.22
CA GLY A 364 -14.87 19.83 19.42
C GLY A 364 -13.62 19.41 20.20
N ILE A 365 -12.80 18.59 19.55
CA ILE A 365 -11.48 18.18 20.01
C ILE A 365 -10.51 18.35 18.84
N ASN A 366 -9.31 18.87 19.11
CA ASN A 366 -8.21 19.06 18.14
C ASN A 366 -8.68 19.65 16.80
N ARG A 367 -9.53 20.69 16.84
CA ARG A 367 -10.07 21.31 15.63
C ARG A 367 -10.35 22.78 15.80
N THR A 368 -10.27 23.51 14.70
CA THR A 368 -10.71 24.91 14.64
C THR A 368 -12.24 24.99 14.60
N LEU A 369 -12.82 26.00 15.26
CA LEU A 369 -14.25 26.33 15.15
C LEU A 369 -14.47 27.58 14.30
N LYS A 370 -15.66 27.69 13.71
CA LYS A 370 -16.17 28.93 13.13
C LYS A 370 -17.14 29.55 14.15
N GLY A 371 -16.62 30.44 15.00
CA GLY A 371 -17.40 31.13 16.04
C GLY A 371 -17.16 30.60 17.45
N ASP A 372 -18.13 30.84 18.33
CA ASP A 372 -18.09 30.53 19.75
C ASP A 372 -18.14 29.01 20.00
N GLY A 373 -17.55 28.57 21.12
CA GLY A 373 -17.59 27.16 21.52
C GLY A 373 -16.43 26.76 22.42
N VAL A 374 -16.43 25.48 22.80
CA VAL A 374 -15.45 24.89 23.71
C VAL A 374 -14.67 23.81 22.99
N VAL A 375 -13.34 23.92 22.95
CA VAL A 375 -12.47 22.94 22.29
C VAL A 375 -11.40 22.45 23.24
N LEU A 376 -11.20 21.14 23.25
CA LEU A 376 -10.07 20.52 23.91
C LEU A 376 -8.94 20.29 22.88
N PHE A 377 -7.76 20.81 23.17
CA PHE A 377 -6.55 20.57 22.39
C PHE A 377 -5.60 19.66 23.18
N SER A 378 -5.02 18.71 22.47
CA SER A 378 -3.94 17.83 22.94
C SER A 378 -2.68 18.10 22.11
N PRO A 379 -1.50 17.60 22.53
CA PRO A 379 -0.26 17.75 21.75
C PRO A 379 -0.37 17.20 20.33
N HIS A 380 -1.27 16.24 20.10
CA HIS A 380 -1.53 15.69 18.76
C HIS A 380 -2.05 16.73 17.76
N PHE A 381 -2.66 17.83 18.20
CA PHE A 381 -3.15 18.89 17.29
C PHE A 381 -2.00 19.62 16.60
N GLY A 382 -0.90 19.86 17.31
CA GLY A 382 0.23 20.68 16.88
C GLY A 382 0.81 21.47 18.05
N MET A 383 1.79 22.33 17.75
CA MET A 383 2.54 23.07 18.78
C MET A 383 1.75 24.20 19.45
N THR A 384 0.74 24.75 18.77
CA THR A 384 -0.05 25.89 19.27
C THR A 384 -1.54 25.70 19.00
N THR A 385 -2.38 26.34 19.80
CA THR A 385 -3.81 26.50 19.51
C THR A 385 -4.02 27.46 18.33
N PRO A 386 -5.18 27.44 17.66
CA PRO A 386 -5.45 28.39 16.58
C PRO A 386 -5.44 29.85 17.06
N LEU A 387 -4.82 30.73 16.28
CA LEU A 387 -4.98 32.18 16.45
C LEU A 387 -6.42 32.56 16.11
N VAL A 388 -7.03 33.39 16.96
CA VAL A 388 -8.41 33.83 16.79
C VAL A 388 -8.56 35.32 17.07
N GLU A 389 -9.49 35.96 16.36
CA GLU A 389 -9.87 37.36 16.58
C GLU A 389 -11.04 37.49 17.59
N THR A 390 -11.82 36.42 17.78
CA THR A 390 -12.89 36.39 18.79
C THR A 390 -12.30 36.37 20.20
N ARG A 391 -13.07 36.86 21.17
CA ARG A 391 -12.69 36.76 22.59
C ARG A 391 -12.46 35.29 22.93
N ALA A 392 -11.32 34.97 23.52
CA ALA A 392 -10.98 33.62 23.88
C ALA A 392 -10.17 33.59 25.18
N ALA A 393 -10.29 32.47 25.89
CA ALA A 393 -9.42 32.15 27.01
C ALA A 393 -9.13 30.66 27.04
N GLU A 394 -7.94 30.31 27.54
CA GLU A 394 -7.43 28.96 27.56
C GLU A 394 -6.99 28.55 28.96
N ALA A 395 -7.35 27.35 29.40
CA ALA A 395 -6.77 26.71 30.57
C ALA A 395 -5.80 25.61 30.14
N VAL A 396 -4.56 25.68 30.60
CA VAL A 396 -3.57 24.60 30.48
C VAL A 396 -3.80 23.63 31.64
N LEU A 397 -4.01 22.37 31.32
CA LEU A 397 -4.39 21.32 32.27
C LEU A 397 -3.27 20.29 32.43
N GLY A 398 -2.78 20.14 33.66
CA GLY A 398 -1.96 19.02 34.11
C GLY A 398 -2.83 17.95 34.76
N GLY A 399 -3.21 16.92 33.99
CA GLY A 399 -4.27 16.01 34.39
C GLY A 399 -5.59 16.77 34.53
N SER A 400 -6.18 16.77 35.73
CA SER A 400 -7.41 17.53 36.03
C SER A 400 -7.16 18.89 36.69
N ARG A 401 -5.90 19.35 36.82
CA ARG A 401 -5.57 20.60 37.50
C ARG A 401 -5.21 21.71 36.53
N VAL A 402 -5.70 22.91 36.80
CA VAL A 402 -5.32 24.13 36.07
C VAL A 402 -3.89 24.51 36.46
N GLU A 403 -3.02 24.60 35.46
CA GLU A 403 -1.62 25.03 35.63
C GLU A 403 -1.38 26.44 35.10
N ALA A 404 -2.16 26.88 34.13
CA ALA A 404 -2.12 28.25 33.63
C ALA A 404 -3.47 28.66 33.02
N VAL A 405 -3.78 29.95 33.07
CA VAL A 405 -4.88 30.57 32.34
C VAL A 405 -4.29 31.63 31.42
N ARG A 406 -4.69 31.60 30.15
CA ARG A 406 -4.20 32.51 29.10
C ARG A 406 -5.38 33.15 28.38
N THR A 407 -5.16 34.34 27.83
CA THR A 407 -6.14 35.04 27.00
C THR A 407 -5.79 34.87 25.52
N GLY A 408 -6.81 35.01 24.66
CA GLY A 408 -6.67 34.81 23.22
C GLY A 408 -6.46 33.35 22.82
N GLY A 409 -6.13 33.14 21.54
CA GLY A 409 -5.63 31.87 20.98
C GLY A 409 -4.25 32.06 20.36
N GLY A 410 -3.67 31.00 19.79
CA GLY A 410 -2.30 31.05 19.23
C GLY A 410 -1.23 30.68 20.24
N ASN A 411 -1.60 30.20 21.43
CA ASN A 411 -0.67 29.91 22.51
C ASN A 411 -0.12 28.47 22.40
N PRO A 412 1.06 28.18 22.99
CA PRO A 412 1.63 26.83 22.98
C PRO A 412 0.73 25.77 23.60
N ILE A 413 0.74 24.57 23.05
CA ILE A 413 0.17 23.36 23.65
C ILE A 413 1.36 22.58 24.25
N PRO A 414 1.57 22.61 25.58
CA PRO A 414 2.74 21.98 26.17
C PRO A 414 2.66 20.45 26.12
N ASP A 415 3.82 19.80 26.02
CA ASP A 415 3.91 18.34 26.02
C ASP A 415 3.26 17.71 27.26
N GLY A 416 2.50 16.64 27.05
CA GLY A 416 1.79 15.93 28.11
C GLY A 416 0.66 16.72 28.78
N LYS A 417 0.32 17.91 28.29
CA LYS A 417 -0.78 18.74 28.81
C LYS A 417 -1.94 18.80 27.81
N LEU A 418 -3.13 19.05 28.34
CA LEU A 418 -4.29 19.42 27.53
C LEU A 418 -4.51 20.94 27.64
N VAL A 419 -5.03 21.55 26.58
CA VAL A 419 -5.44 22.96 26.57
C VAL A 419 -6.93 23.03 26.31
N LEU A 420 -7.69 23.50 27.28
CA LEU A 420 -9.11 23.81 27.13
C LEU A 420 -9.25 25.24 26.62
N ALA A 421 -9.63 25.41 25.36
CA ALA A 421 -9.90 26.71 24.76
C ALA A 421 -11.42 26.98 24.73
N VAL A 422 -11.83 28.15 25.20
CA VAL A 422 -13.22 28.62 25.12
C VAL A 422 -13.27 29.91 24.32
N TYR A 423 -14.07 29.90 23.26
CA TYR A 423 -14.29 31.02 22.35
C TYR A 423 -15.64 31.67 22.62
N GLY A 424 -15.68 33.00 22.52
CA GLY A 424 -16.87 33.80 22.71
C GLY A 424 -17.09 34.27 24.14
N ALA A 425 -18.34 34.64 24.46
CA ALA A 425 -18.70 35.20 25.76
C ALA A 425 -18.45 34.24 26.95
N ALA A 426 -18.45 32.93 26.70
CA ALA A 426 -18.18 31.91 27.72
C ALA A 426 -16.71 31.87 28.18
N SER A 427 -15.78 32.48 27.45
CA SER A 427 -14.36 32.55 27.82
C SER A 427 -14.12 33.13 29.22
N ARG A 428 -15.01 34.03 29.68
CA ARG A 428 -14.98 34.60 31.04
C ARG A 428 -14.94 33.56 32.16
N PHE A 429 -15.51 32.36 31.93
CA PHE A 429 -15.49 31.28 32.92
C PHE A 429 -14.11 30.61 33.02
N ILE A 430 -13.31 30.66 31.95
CA ILE A 430 -11.92 30.21 31.97
C ILE A 430 -11.02 31.29 32.59
N GLU A 431 -11.26 32.56 32.27
CA GLU A 431 -10.55 33.71 32.87
C GLU A 431 -10.69 33.75 34.41
N SER A 432 -11.79 33.23 34.95
CA SER A 432 -12.01 33.14 36.40
C SER A 432 -11.28 31.97 37.08
N LEU A 433 -10.73 31.01 36.33
CA LEU A 433 -10.03 29.88 36.92
C LEU A 433 -8.73 30.31 37.60
N ARG A 434 -8.31 29.53 38.60
CA ARG A 434 -7.07 29.75 39.36
C ARG A 434 -6.16 28.53 39.30
N PHE A 435 -4.87 28.76 39.47
CA PHE A 435 -3.89 27.68 39.58
C PHE A 435 -4.31 26.66 40.65
N GLY A 436 -4.22 25.37 40.32
CA GLY A 436 -4.55 24.26 41.20
C GLY A 436 -6.04 23.90 41.26
N GLU A 437 -6.95 24.75 40.74
CA GLU A 437 -8.36 24.40 40.61
C GLU A 437 -8.56 23.16 39.75
N THR A 438 -9.62 22.41 40.07
CA THR A 438 -9.93 21.17 39.37
C THR A 438 -10.87 21.44 38.22
N VAL A 439 -10.47 21.01 37.03
CA VAL A 439 -11.29 20.91 35.82
C VAL A 439 -11.31 19.45 35.42
N SER A 440 -12.48 18.81 35.47
CA SER A 440 -12.62 17.41 35.07
C SER A 440 -13.29 17.29 33.70
N LEU A 441 -12.85 16.29 32.94
CA LEU A 441 -13.37 15.99 31.60
C LEU A 441 -14.18 14.70 31.70
N SER A 442 -15.43 14.72 31.25
CA SER A 442 -16.24 13.51 31.07
C SER A 442 -16.53 13.32 29.59
N LEU A 443 -16.02 12.25 29.02
CA LEU A 443 -16.30 11.83 27.64
C LEU A 443 -17.13 10.55 27.69
N GLN A 444 -18.29 10.57 27.04
CA GLN A 444 -19.13 9.40 26.86
C GLN A 444 -19.17 9.03 25.38
N LEU A 445 -18.94 7.75 25.11
CA LEU A 445 -19.11 7.13 23.79
C LEU A 445 -20.38 6.30 23.82
N ASN A 446 -21.25 6.44 22.81
CA ASN A 446 -22.51 5.69 22.71
C ASN A 446 -23.31 5.65 24.03
N GLU A 447 -23.53 6.83 24.64
CA GLU A 447 -24.29 6.96 25.90
C GLU A 447 -23.73 6.13 27.08
N GLY A 448 -22.43 5.81 27.05
CA GLY A 448 -21.78 5.03 28.10
C GLY A 448 -21.86 3.52 27.91
N ASP A 449 -22.11 3.04 26.68
CA ASP A 449 -22.05 1.61 26.34
C ASP A 449 -20.74 0.98 26.87
N PRO A 450 -20.82 -0.03 27.77
CA PRO A 450 -19.66 -0.73 28.32
C PRO A 450 -18.73 -1.32 27.26
N ALA A 451 -19.25 -1.73 26.10
CA ALA A 451 -18.45 -2.25 25.01
C ALA A 451 -17.50 -1.16 24.47
N TRP A 452 -18.02 0.03 24.16
CA TRP A 452 -17.23 1.13 23.61
C TRP A 452 -16.35 1.82 24.65
N SER A 453 -16.85 2.00 25.87
CA SER A 453 -16.10 2.66 26.95
C SER A 453 -14.88 1.85 27.42
N SER A 454 -14.83 0.54 27.14
CA SER A 454 -13.66 -0.31 27.42
C SER A 454 -12.59 -0.30 26.32
N MET A 455 -12.82 0.39 25.20
CA MET A 455 -11.87 0.47 24.08
C MET A 455 -10.84 1.59 24.34
N SER A 456 -9.56 1.29 24.14
CA SER A 456 -8.48 2.27 24.29
C SER A 456 -8.07 2.90 22.96
N HIS A 457 -8.34 2.24 21.84
CA HIS A 457 -8.10 2.76 20.50
C HIS A 457 -9.37 2.65 19.65
N ILE A 458 -9.58 3.64 18.79
CA ILE A 458 -10.67 3.67 17.82
C ILE A 458 -10.15 4.29 16.53
N VAL A 459 -10.47 3.68 15.40
CA VAL A 459 -10.37 4.32 14.08
C VAL A 459 -11.72 4.24 13.39
N GLN A 460 -11.99 5.21 12.53
CA GLN A 460 -13.15 5.19 11.67
C GLN A 460 -12.73 5.07 10.20
N GLY A 461 -13.41 4.19 9.50
CA GLY A 461 -13.22 3.96 8.08
C GLY A 461 -14.57 3.93 7.38
N GLY A 462 -14.79 2.87 6.63
CA GLY A 462 -16.04 2.55 5.96
C GLY A 462 -15.80 2.11 4.51
N PRO A 463 -16.69 1.27 3.95
CA PRO A 463 -17.79 0.64 4.65
C PRO A 463 -17.33 -0.58 5.46
N PHE A 464 -18.18 -1.04 6.37
CA PHE A 464 -18.03 -2.32 7.04
C PHE A 464 -18.34 -3.45 6.05
N LEU A 465 -17.34 -4.27 5.74
CA LEU A 465 -17.41 -5.25 4.67
C LEU A 465 -17.97 -6.59 5.14
N LEU A 466 -17.51 -7.06 6.30
CA LEU A 466 -17.90 -8.35 6.86
C LEU A 466 -18.33 -8.22 8.31
N ARG A 467 -19.42 -8.90 8.67
CA ARG A 467 -19.86 -9.11 10.05
C ARG A 467 -20.20 -10.58 10.26
N ASN A 468 -19.57 -11.21 11.24
CA ASN A 468 -19.72 -12.65 11.52
C ASN A 468 -19.42 -13.53 10.28
N GLY A 469 -18.51 -13.09 9.40
CA GLY A 469 -18.18 -13.80 8.16
C GLY A 469 -19.18 -13.58 7.01
N GLU A 470 -20.21 -12.76 7.22
CA GLU A 470 -21.19 -12.41 6.19
C GLU A 470 -20.91 -11.06 5.55
N VAL A 471 -21.07 -10.99 4.23
CA VAL A 471 -20.84 -9.78 3.45
C VAL A 471 -21.97 -8.79 3.66
N LEU A 472 -21.62 -7.55 3.94
CA LEU A 472 -22.56 -6.45 4.07
C LEU A 472 -22.62 -5.62 2.78
N SER A 473 -23.77 -4.98 2.55
CA SER A 473 -24.03 -4.15 1.36
C SER A 473 -24.24 -2.67 1.69
N GLU A 474 -24.06 -2.27 2.96
CA GLU A 474 -24.23 -0.90 3.39
C GLU A 474 -23.17 0.03 2.76
N ARG A 475 -23.63 1.16 2.20
CA ARG A 475 -22.76 2.12 1.49
C ARG A 475 -22.09 3.15 2.40
N GLU A 476 -22.59 3.34 3.63
CA GLU A 476 -22.04 4.27 4.64
C GLU A 476 -21.73 5.70 4.13
N LYS A 477 -22.63 6.24 3.28
CA LYS A 477 -22.50 7.56 2.64
C LYS A 477 -21.21 7.74 1.81
N LEU A 478 -20.66 6.64 1.29
CA LEU A 478 -19.55 6.67 0.33
C LEU A 478 -20.09 6.76 -1.09
N SER A 479 -19.34 7.42 -1.97
CA SER A 479 -19.73 7.61 -3.37
C SER A 479 -19.60 6.32 -4.18
N ASP A 480 -20.35 6.24 -5.27
CA ASP A 480 -20.30 5.10 -6.21
C ASP A 480 -18.89 4.89 -6.79
N SER A 481 -18.12 5.96 -6.95
CA SER A 481 -16.71 5.86 -7.36
C SER A 481 -15.86 5.08 -6.35
N ILE A 482 -16.13 5.21 -5.04
CA ILE A 482 -15.41 4.46 -4.01
C ILE A 482 -15.94 3.02 -3.94
N ILE A 483 -17.23 2.80 -4.13
CA ILE A 483 -17.86 1.50 -3.87
C ILE A 483 -17.74 0.57 -5.08
N ASP A 484 -18.09 1.05 -6.27
CA ASP A 484 -18.35 0.23 -7.45
C ASP A 484 -17.17 0.14 -8.42
N ARG A 485 -16.14 1.00 -8.27
CA ARG A 485 -14.96 1.01 -9.14
C ARG A 485 -13.78 0.27 -8.52
N ARG A 486 -12.88 -0.21 -9.37
CA ARG A 486 -11.62 -0.81 -8.92
C ARG A 486 -10.65 0.24 -8.42
N HIS A 487 -10.21 0.06 -7.18
CA HIS A 487 -9.15 0.86 -6.58
C HIS A 487 -8.19 -0.03 -5.79
N PRO A 488 -6.97 0.47 -5.49
CA PRO A 488 -6.20 -0.03 -4.37
C PRO A 488 -7.03 0.11 -3.08
N ARG A 489 -6.97 -0.89 -2.20
CA ARG A 489 -7.81 -0.99 -0.99
C ARG A 489 -6.96 -1.34 0.23
N THR A 490 -7.31 -0.77 1.37
CA THR A 490 -6.79 -1.17 2.68
C THR A 490 -7.94 -1.61 3.57
N VAL A 491 -7.79 -2.74 4.25
CA VAL A 491 -8.80 -3.30 5.15
C VAL A 491 -8.13 -3.82 6.42
N VAL A 492 -8.81 -3.63 7.55
CA VAL A 492 -8.39 -4.18 8.85
C VAL A 492 -9.53 -4.92 9.51
N GLY A 493 -9.21 -5.82 10.44
CA GLY A 493 -10.22 -6.46 11.28
C GLY A 493 -9.73 -7.75 11.93
N LEU A 494 -10.63 -8.72 12.01
CA LEU A 494 -10.42 -9.98 12.74
C LEU A 494 -10.71 -11.21 11.89
N THR A 495 -9.82 -12.19 11.96
CA THR A 495 -10.09 -13.55 11.47
C THR A 495 -11.12 -14.25 12.36
N LYS A 496 -11.64 -15.39 11.89
CA LYS A 496 -12.55 -16.25 12.67
C LYS A 496 -11.93 -16.71 13.99
N GLU A 497 -10.61 -16.88 14.02
CA GLU A 497 -9.82 -17.26 15.19
C GLU A 497 -9.53 -16.08 16.13
N GLY A 498 -9.98 -14.86 15.79
CA GLY A 498 -9.71 -13.67 16.58
C GLY A 498 -8.32 -13.07 16.36
N HIS A 499 -7.61 -13.46 15.29
CA HIS A 499 -6.35 -12.82 14.93
C HIS A 499 -6.59 -11.47 14.27
N TRP A 500 -5.75 -10.49 14.59
CA TRP A 500 -5.74 -9.22 13.86
C TRP A 500 -5.24 -9.45 12.44
N PHE A 501 -5.77 -8.71 11.47
CA PHE A 501 -5.18 -8.69 10.14
C PHE A 501 -5.15 -7.30 9.52
N PHE A 502 -4.16 -7.12 8.66
CA PHE A 502 -4.06 -6.07 7.67
C PHE A 502 -4.21 -6.69 6.28
N PHE A 503 -4.94 -6.03 5.39
CA PHE A 503 -5.04 -6.38 3.98
C PHE A 503 -4.77 -5.14 3.15
N VAL A 504 -3.92 -5.25 2.14
CA VAL A 504 -3.73 -4.25 1.10
C VAL A 504 -3.81 -4.90 -0.27
N GLY A 505 -4.78 -4.47 -1.07
CA GLY A 505 -4.90 -4.82 -2.48
C GLY A 505 -4.33 -3.71 -3.34
N ASP A 506 -3.39 -4.03 -4.23
CA ASP A 506 -2.81 -3.05 -5.16
C ASP A 506 -3.79 -2.70 -6.28
N GLY A 507 -3.57 -1.57 -6.94
CA GLY A 507 -4.39 -1.15 -8.09
C GLY A 507 -3.72 -0.07 -8.93
N ARG A 508 -4.40 0.32 -10.02
CA ARG A 508 -3.93 1.34 -10.98
C ARG A 508 -2.61 0.99 -11.67
N ASN A 509 -2.29 -0.31 -11.76
CA ASN A 509 -1.17 -0.81 -12.54
C ASN A 509 -1.64 -1.98 -13.41
N ALA A 510 -1.86 -1.74 -14.69
CA ALA A 510 -2.42 -2.72 -15.61
C ALA A 510 -1.64 -4.05 -15.71
N VAL A 511 -0.31 -4.02 -15.55
CA VAL A 511 0.54 -5.22 -15.66
C VAL A 511 0.55 -6.00 -14.35
N HIS A 512 0.48 -5.30 -13.22
CA HIS A 512 0.61 -5.86 -11.87
C HIS A 512 -0.74 -6.11 -11.17
N SER A 513 -1.55 -5.06 -11.01
CA SER A 513 -2.85 -5.13 -10.35
C SER A 513 -3.76 -3.98 -10.81
N VAL A 514 -4.94 -4.31 -11.34
CA VAL A 514 -5.92 -3.29 -11.75
C VAL A 514 -6.66 -2.66 -10.56
N GLY A 515 -6.70 -3.35 -9.41
CA GLY A 515 -7.47 -2.95 -8.23
C GLY A 515 -8.69 -3.82 -8.01
N PHE A 516 -9.42 -3.49 -6.95
CA PHE A 516 -10.54 -4.28 -6.47
C PHE A 516 -11.79 -3.41 -6.27
N THR A 517 -12.95 -3.94 -6.61
CA THR A 517 -14.21 -3.45 -6.04
C THR A 517 -14.31 -3.90 -4.59
N LEU A 518 -15.15 -3.23 -3.78
CA LEU A 518 -15.32 -3.63 -2.38
C LEU A 518 -15.92 -5.04 -2.26
N ASP A 519 -16.82 -5.43 -3.16
CA ASP A 519 -17.40 -6.77 -3.17
C ASP A 519 -16.37 -7.87 -3.48
N GLU A 520 -15.40 -7.61 -4.37
CA GLU A 520 -14.30 -8.54 -4.59
C GLU A 520 -13.43 -8.72 -3.35
N VAL A 521 -13.10 -7.62 -2.66
CA VAL A 521 -12.36 -7.68 -1.39
C VAL A 521 -13.15 -8.47 -0.35
N SER A 522 -14.46 -8.20 -0.22
CA SER A 522 -15.32 -8.93 0.72
C SER A 522 -15.32 -10.44 0.46
N ARG A 523 -15.41 -10.85 -0.81
CA ARG A 523 -15.38 -12.28 -1.20
C ARG A 523 -14.02 -12.92 -0.94
N ILE A 524 -12.92 -12.20 -1.17
CA ILE A 524 -11.55 -12.67 -0.85
C ILE A 524 -11.40 -12.86 0.66
N LEU A 525 -11.80 -11.87 1.46
CA LEU A 525 -11.67 -11.92 2.92
C LEU A 525 -12.55 -13.02 3.53
N LYS A 526 -13.80 -13.16 3.05
CA LYS A 526 -14.69 -14.27 3.46
C LYS A 526 -14.04 -15.63 3.21
N SER A 527 -13.47 -15.81 2.01
CA SER A 527 -12.78 -17.05 1.64
C SER A 527 -11.49 -17.29 2.45
N ALA A 528 -10.86 -16.22 2.94
CA ALA A 528 -9.65 -16.27 3.77
C ALA A 528 -9.95 -16.51 5.27
N GLY A 529 -11.23 -16.72 5.65
CA GLY A 529 -11.63 -16.97 7.04
C GLY A 529 -11.76 -15.70 7.88
N VAL A 530 -11.98 -14.54 7.27
CA VAL A 530 -12.22 -13.28 7.99
C VAL A 530 -13.65 -13.19 8.48
N SER A 531 -13.84 -12.77 9.74
CA SER A 531 -15.17 -12.61 10.34
C SER A 531 -15.62 -11.16 10.42
N TYR A 532 -14.69 -10.24 10.68
CA TYR A 532 -14.98 -8.81 10.76
C TYR A 532 -13.96 -8.04 9.93
N ALA A 533 -14.43 -7.16 9.04
CA ALA A 533 -13.56 -6.42 8.14
C ALA A 533 -14.08 -5.00 7.91
N LEU A 534 -13.27 -4.01 8.25
CA LEU A 534 -13.54 -2.60 8.02
C LEU A 534 -12.63 -2.07 6.90
N ASN A 535 -13.22 -1.55 5.83
CA ASN A 535 -12.46 -0.83 4.82
C ASN A 535 -11.91 0.49 5.38
N LEU A 536 -10.68 0.83 5.04
CA LEU A 536 -10.01 2.07 5.39
C LEU A 536 -9.83 2.97 4.16
N ASP A 537 -9.03 4.04 4.28
CA ASP A 537 -8.71 4.85 3.11
C ASP A 537 -7.95 4.03 2.08
N GLY A 538 -8.23 4.28 0.80
CA GLY A 538 -7.73 3.50 -0.33
C GLY A 538 -7.00 4.35 -1.35
N GLY A 539 -6.94 3.88 -2.60
CA GLY A 539 -6.23 4.59 -3.65
C GLY A 539 -4.75 4.73 -3.32
N GLY A 540 -4.15 5.90 -3.60
CA GLY A 540 -2.73 6.14 -3.34
C GLY A 540 -2.34 6.14 -1.86
N SER A 541 -3.32 6.19 -0.94
CA SER A 541 -3.06 6.02 0.49
C SER A 541 -2.80 4.55 0.87
N SER A 542 -3.17 3.59 0.01
CA SER A 542 -3.04 2.16 0.33
C SER A 542 -1.57 1.77 0.40
N GLY A 543 -1.11 1.41 1.59
CA GLY A 543 0.26 1.02 1.84
C GLY A 543 0.36 0.00 2.96
N ILE A 544 1.27 -0.96 2.81
CA ILE A 544 1.63 -1.93 3.85
C ILE A 544 3.14 -2.08 3.90
N ILE A 545 3.71 -1.84 5.08
CA ILE A 545 5.15 -1.85 5.30
C ILE A 545 5.48 -2.65 6.55
N SER A 546 6.67 -3.26 6.58
CA SER A 546 7.25 -3.88 7.77
C SER A 546 8.73 -3.52 7.88
N SER A 547 9.41 -4.01 8.91
CA SER A 547 10.88 -3.94 8.99
C SER A 547 11.61 -4.53 7.76
N GLY A 548 10.99 -5.47 7.04
CA GLY A 548 11.49 -6.01 5.77
C GLY A 548 11.23 -5.14 4.53
N GLY A 549 10.66 -3.94 4.68
CA GLY A 549 10.32 -3.03 3.59
C GLY A 549 8.83 -3.02 3.20
N VAL A 550 8.55 -2.46 2.02
CA VAL A 550 7.18 -2.25 1.48
C VAL A 550 6.69 -3.53 0.79
N TRP A 551 5.49 -3.98 1.13
CA TRP A 551 4.89 -5.24 0.64
C TRP A 551 3.81 -5.06 -0.41
N ASN A 552 3.73 -3.87 -1.02
CA ASN A 552 2.79 -3.54 -2.09
C ASN A 552 3.44 -2.51 -3.05
N ILE A 553 2.81 -2.23 -4.19
CA ILE A 553 3.21 -1.14 -5.08
C ILE A 553 2.31 0.08 -4.81
N PRO A 554 2.83 1.16 -4.21
CA PRO A 554 2.07 2.39 -4.05
C PRO A 554 1.53 2.89 -5.39
N SER A 555 0.23 3.15 -5.47
CA SER A 555 -0.43 3.43 -6.75
C SER A 555 -0.04 4.77 -7.38
N ASP A 556 0.61 5.64 -6.61
CA ASP A 556 1.08 6.96 -7.05
C ASP A 556 2.60 6.90 -7.40
N GLY A 557 3.19 5.70 -7.42
CA GLY A 557 4.62 5.45 -7.72
C GLY A 557 5.56 5.63 -6.52
N LEU A 558 5.07 6.28 -5.47
CA LEU A 558 5.75 6.48 -4.19
C LEU A 558 4.74 6.39 -3.04
N GLU A 559 5.23 6.19 -1.81
CA GLU A 559 4.39 6.22 -0.62
C GLU A 559 3.72 7.60 -0.50
N ARG A 560 2.39 7.63 -0.53
CA ARG A 560 1.66 8.86 -0.28
C ARG A 560 1.82 9.26 1.20
N PRO A 561 2.11 10.52 1.49
CA PRO A 561 1.98 11.05 2.84
C PRO A 561 0.54 10.95 3.35
N VAL A 562 0.33 10.24 4.46
CA VAL A 562 -0.98 10.06 5.13
C VAL A 562 -0.96 10.65 6.54
N SER A 563 -2.14 10.90 7.11
CA SER A 563 -2.26 11.54 8.41
C SER A 563 -2.04 10.61 9.59
N TYR A 564 -2.32 9.31 9.43
CA TYR A 564 -2.06 8.29 10.42
C TYR A 564 -2.09 6.89 9.80
N GLY A 565 -1.53 5.94 10.52
CA GLY A 565 -1.55 4.51 10.23
C GLY A 565 -2.06 3.69 11.41
N ILE A 566 -2.08 2.37 11.23
CA ILE A 566 -2.28 1.38 12.29
C ILE A 566 -1.05 0.49 12.29
N GLY A 567 -0.31 0.51 13.39
CA GLY A 567 0.90 -0.28 13.61
C GLY A 567 0.63 -1.52 14.44
N ALA A 568 1.29 -2.63 14.09
CA ALA A 568 1.38 -3.83 14.90
C ALA A 568 2.68 -3.80 15.70
N PHE A 569 2.58 -3.99 17.02
CA PHE A 569 3.69 -3.95 17.96
C PHE A 569 3.83 -5.33 18.62
N GLN A 570 5.07 -5.82 18.75
CA GLN A 570 5.31 -7.02 19.56
C GLN A 570 5.04 -6.71 21.03
N ARG A 571 4.21 -7.54 21.67
CA ARG A 571 4.07 -7.51 23.12
C ARG A 571 5.43 -7.87 23.71
N ARG A 572 5.98 -6.99 24.54
CA ARG A 572 7.14 -7.35 25.37
C ARG A 572 6.66 -8.47 26.30
N GLY A 573 7.36 -9.60 26.30
CA GLY A 573 7.04 -10.72 27.20
C GLY A 573 6.86 -10.20 28.62
N ARG A 574 5.76 -10.62 29.27
CA ARG A 574 5.60 -10.39 30.71
C ARG A 574 6.63 -11.18 31.49
#